data_AF-A0A1G8NUP7-F1
#
_entry.id   AF-A0A1G8NUP7-F1
#
_cell.length_a   1.000
_cell.length_b   1.000
_cell.length_c   1.000
_cell.angle_alpha   90.00
_cell.angle_beta   90.00
_cell.angle_gamma   90.00
#
_symmetry.space_group_name_H-M   'P 1'
#
loop_
_entity.id
_entity.type
_entity.pdbx_description
1 polymer ?
#
loop_
_entity_poly.entity_id
_entity_poly.type
_entity_poly.pdbx_seq_one_letter_code
_entity_poly.pdbx_strand_id
1 'polypeptide(L)'
;MLDFLRPWFPLVLIGALGLWVNHLQDGAYEDGYSKAQTEGTRALNLLRGEHQAKELADAKAAAKRLQEEQTRNDELATDLAEQQRQHRKTTDRLSGEIARVNDLYRQALDTPPEPLPACMFTRGFVRVWNEATGASTELPAATVPGGANAQSTEARTLDQLPAGIGRADILAHHVRYAEQCRNTAAQLDALIDAVQGTK
;
A
#
# COMPACT_ATOMS: atom_id res chain seq x y z
N MET A 1 -60.70 -36.06 80.90
CA MET A 1 -59.72 -34.97 80.70
C MET A 1 -59.31 -34.80 79.22
N LEU A 2 -60.19 -35.14 78.26
CA LEU A 2 -59.91 -35.01 76.81
C LEU A 2 -60.97 -34.20 76.03
N ASP A 3 -62.09 -33.80 76.65
CA ASP A 3 -63.17 -33.07 75.95
C ASP A 3 -62.92 -31.57 75.75
N PHE A 4 -61.88 -30.99 76.38
CA PHE A 4 -61.57 -29.56 76.26
C PHE A 4 -60.76 -29.20 74.99
N LEU A 5 -60.12 -30.18 74.34
CA LEU A 5 -59.33 -29.96 73.11
C LEU A 5 -60.10 -30.21 71.80
N ARG A 6 -61.30 -30.80 71.87
CA ARG A 6 -62.11 -31.18 70.71
C ARG A 6 -62.52 -30.02 69.78
N PRO A 7 -62.84 -28.79 70.24
CA PRO A 7 -63.16 -27.69 69.35
C PRO A 7 -61.92 -27.02 68.73
N TRP A 8 -60.72 -27.25 69.27
CA TRP A 8 -59.47 -26.65 68.77
C TRP A 8 -58.73 -27.56 67.79
N PHE A 9 -59.03 -28.87 67.81
CA PHE A 9 -58.48 -29.85 66.87
C PHE A 9 -58.60 -29.48 65.38
N PRO A 10 -59.74 -28.98 64.86
CA PRO A 10 -59.82 -28.57 63.45
C PRO A 10 -58.95 -27.35 63.13
N LEU A 11 -58.77 -26.41 64.08
CA LEU A 11 -57.91 -25.25 63.89
C LEU A 11 -56.42 -25.63 63.88
N VAL A 12 -56.02 -26.56 64.75
CA VAL A 12 -54.64 -27.11 64.76
C VAL A 12 -54.36 -27.88 63.46
N LEU A 13 -55.33 -28.65 62.95
CA LEU A 13 -55.20 -29.34 61.67
C LEU A 13 -55.06 -28.38 60.49
N ILE A 14 -55.87 -27.32 60.43
CA ILE A 14 -55.77 -26.30 59.37
C ILE A 14 -54.42 -25.57 59.44
N GLY A 15 -53.96 -25.23 60.66
CA GLY A 15 -52.64 -24.62 60.87
C GLY A 15 -51.49 -25.54 60.44
N ALA A 16 -51.54 -26.82 60.81
CA ALA A 16 -50.55 -27.82 60.42
C ALA A 16 -50.54 -28.05 58.89
N LEU A 17 -51.72 -28.06 58.26
CA LEU A 17 -51.86 -28.24 56.82
C LEU A 17 -51.37 -27.00 56.05
N GLY A 18 -51.61 -25.80 56.57
CA GLY A 18 -51.04 -24.55 56.04
C GLY A 18 -49.52 -24.52 56.13
N LEU A 19 -48.94 -24.91 57.27
CA LEU A 19 -47.48 -25.03 57.43
C LEU A 19 -46.87 -26.07 56.49
N TRP A 20 -47.55 -27.20 56.29
CA TRP A 20 -47.09 -28.26 55.39
C TRP A 20 -47.13 -27.82 53.92
N VAL A 21 -48.20 -27.13 53.49
CA VAL A 21 -48.29 -26.54 52.14
C VAL A 21 -47.21 -25.48 51.92
N ASN A 22 -46.98 -24.61 52.91
CA ASN A 22 -45.93 -23.58 52.82
C ASN A 22 -44.54 -24.22 52.68
N HIS A 23 -44.25 -25.26 53.45
CA HIS A 23 -42.97 -25.99 53.36
C HIS A 23 -42.76 -26.69 52.00
N LEU A 24 -43.82 -27.25 51.41
CA LEU A 24 -43.77 -27.85 50.08
C LEU A 24 -43.54 -26.78 49.00
N GLN A 25 -44.14 -25.60 49.17
CA GLN A 25 -44.00 -24.49 48.24
C GLN A 25 -42.59 -23.88 48.29
N ASP A 26 -42.00 -23.75 49.48
CA ASP A 26 -40.62 -23.28 49.66
C ASP A 26 -39.61 -24.23 49.02
N GLY A 27 -39.77 -25.55 49.24
CA GLY A 27 -38.90 -26.57 48.63
C GLY A 27 -39.04 -26.63 47.10
N ALA A 28 -40.27 -26.54 46.57
CA ALA A 28 -40.50 -26.49 45.13
C ALA A 28 -39.93 -25.22 44.48
N TYR A 29 -39.95 -24.09 45.19
CA TYR A 29 -39.37 -22.84 44.72
C TYR A 29 -37.84 -22.90 44.70
N GLU A 30 -37.20 -23.44 45.73
CA GLU A 30 -35.74 -23.58 45.81
C GLU A 30 -35.19 -24.55 44.77
N ASP A 31 -35.84 -25.71 44.59
CA ASP A 31 -35.50 -26.67 43.53
C ASP A 31 -35.67 -26.06 42.14
N GLY A 32 -36.79 -25.35 41.90
CA GLY A 32 -37.05 -24.65 40.65
C GLY A 32 -36.01 -23.55 40.36
N TYR A 33 -35.67 -22.75 41.37
CA TYR A 33 -34.68 -21.67 41.26
C TYR A 33 -33.27 -22.23 41.01
N SER A 34 -32.84 -23.25 41.76
CA SER A 34 -31.55 -23.91 41.59
C SER A 34 -31.42 -24.55 40.20
N LYS A 35 -32.47 -25.22 39.73
CA LYS A 35 -32.51 -25.78 38.38
C LYS A 35 -32.44 -24.69 37.29
N ALA A 36 -33.21 -23.61 37.42
CA ALA A 36 -33.15 -22.50 36.49
C ALA A 36 -31.77 -21.82 36.48
N GLN A 37 -31.13 -21.67 37.65
CA GLN A 37 -29.79 -21.09 37.78
C GLN A 37 -28.71 -21.95 37.12
N THR A 38 -28.76 -23.28 37.30
CA THR A 38 -27.80 -24.20 36.69
C THR A 38 -27.96 -24.28 35.18
N GLU A 39 -29.20 -24.38 34.68
CA GLU A 39 -29.51 -24.37 33.24
C GLU A 39 -29.10 -23.03 32.60
N GLY A 40 -29.39 -21.90 33.26
CA GLY A 40 -29.01 -20.57 32.78
C GLY A 40 -27.48 -20.38 32.73
N THR A 41 -26.76 -20.84 33.76
CA THR A 41 -25.29 -20.78 33.78
C THR A 41 -24.69 -21.67 32.69
N ARG A 42 -25.27 -22.85 32.45
CA ARG A 42 -24.86 -23.75 31.38
C ARG A 42 -25.07 -23.12 30.00
N ALA A 43 -26.25 -22.55 29.75
CA ALA A 43 -26.57 -21.87 28.50
C ALA A 43 -25.63 -20.68 28.25
N LEU A 44 -25.36 -19.86 29.27
CA LEU A 44 -24.41 -18.75 29.18
C LEU A 44 -22.98 -19.22 28.87
N ASN A 45 -22.51 -20.29 29.50
CA ASN A 45 -21.18 -20.82 29.25
C ASN A 45 -21.04 -21.44 27.86
N LEU A 46 -22.07 -22.14 27.36
CA LEU A 46 -22.11 -22.62 25.98
C LEU A 46 -22.06 -21.45 24.99
N LEU A 47 -22.90 -20.44 25.19
CA LEU A 47 -22.95 -19.25 24.34
C LEU A 47 -21.60 -18.51 24.34
N ARG A 48 -20.97 -18.33 25.51
CA ARG A 48 -19.61 -17.76 25.61
C ARG A 48 -18.58 -18.58 24.86
N GLY A 49 -18.62 -19.91 24.99
CA GLY A 49 -17.72 -20.82 24.29
C GLY A 49 -17.88 -20.74 22.77
N GLU A 50 -19.13 -20.70 22.28
CA GLU A 50 -19.43 -20.52 20.86
C GLU A 50 -18.95 -19.17 20.33
N HIS A 51 -19.18 -18.08 21.08
CA HIS A 51 -18.69 -16.75 20.71
C HIS A 51 -17.17 -16.71 20.67
N GLN A 52 -16.48 -17.22 21.69
CA GLN A 52 -15.02 -17.29 21.71
C GLN A 52 -14.47 -18.12 20.55
N ALA A 53 -15.10 -19.24 20.22
CA ALA A 53 -14.70 -20.08 19.09
C ALA A 53 -14.86 -19.34 17.75
N LYS A 54 -15.97 -18.60 17.57
CA LYS A 54 -16.21 -17.77 16.39
C LYS A 54 -15.21 -16.63 16.28
N GLU A 55 -15.03 -15.85 17.35
CA GLU A 55 -14.07 -14.74 17.39
C GLU A 55 -12.64 -15.21 17.09
N LEU A 56 -12.25 -16.36 17.64
CA LEU A 56 -10.93 -16.94 17.38
C LEU A 56 -10.79 -17.46 15.94
N ALA A 57 -11.85 -18.01 15.35
CA ALA A 57 -11.85 -18.40 13.94
C ALA A 57 -11.74 -17.19 13.02
N ASP A 58 -12.51 -16.13 13.29
CA ASP A 58 -12.48 -14.87 12.53
C ASP A 58 -11.12 -14.17 12.64
N ALA A 59 -10.56 -14.10 13.86
CA ALA A 59 -9.24 -13.54 14.09
C ALA A 59 -8.13 -14.32 13.35
N LYS A 60 -8.21 -15.66 13.35
CA LYS A 60 -7.28 -16.51 12.58
C LYS A 60 -7.43 -16.30 11.07
N ALA A 61 -8.66 -16.20 10.57
CA ALA A 61 -8.92 -15.94 9.16
C ALA A 61 -8.38 -14.56 8.73
N ALA A 62 -8.60 -13.53 9.55
CA ALA A 62 -8.06 -12.18 9.31
C ALA A 62 -6.53 -12.17 9.36
N ALA A 63 -5.92 -12.82 10.36
CA ALA A 63 -4.46 -12.92 10.46
C ALA A 63 -3.86 -13.65 9.25
N LYS A 64 -4.49 -14.73 8.77
CA LYS A 64 -4.05 -15.45 7.59
C LYS A 64 -4.12 -14.59 6.33
N ARG A 65 -5.23 -13.86 6.12
CA ARG A 65 -5.37 -12.92 4.99
C ARG A 65 -4.29 -11.84 5.04
N LEU A 66 -4.04 -11.26 6.21
CA LEU A 66 -2.99 -10.26 6.39
C LEU A 66 -1.60 -10.83 6.07
N GLN A 67 -1.30 -12.05 6.50
CA GLN A 67 -0.02 -12.70 6.22
C GLN A 67 0.16 -13.00 4.72
N GLU A 68 -0.89 -13.45 4.04
CA GLU A 68 -0.90 -13.68 2.59
C GLU A 68 -0.67 -12.36 1.82
N GLU A 69 -1.33 -11.27 2.24
CA GLU A 69 -1.12 -9.94 1.67
C GLU A 69 0.29 -9.40 1.92
N GLN A 70 0.84 -9.57 3.12
CA GLN A 70 2.21 -9.16 3.44
C GLN A 70 3.23 -9.91 2.57
N THR A 71 3.10 -11.23 2.50
CA THR A 71 3.99 -12.08 1.70
C THR A 71 4.01 -11.64 0.23
N ARG A 72 2.82 -11.42 -0.34
CA ARG A 72 2.71 -10.93 -1.72
C ARG A 72 3.34 -9.55 -1.92
N ASN A 73 3.10 -8.61 -1.00
CA ASN A 73 3.70 -7.27 -1.09
C ASN A 73 5.23 -7.32 -0.97
N ASP A 74 5.77 -8.20 -0.12
CA ASP A 74 7.22 -8.40 0.04
C ASP A 74 7.84 -8.99 -1.24
N GLU A 75 7.16 -9.93 -1.90
CA GLU A 75 7.55 -10.46 -3.23
C GLU A 75 7.60 -9.34 -4.28
N LEU A 76 6.53 -8.56 -4.42
CA LEU A 76 6.47 -7.42 -5.35
C LEU A 76 7.57 -6.39 -5.09
N ALA A 77 7.82 -6.07 -3.81
CA ALA A 77 8.89 -5.15 -3.42
C ALA A 77 10.28 -5.69 -3.80
N THR A 78 10.48 -7.01 -3.64
CA THR A 78 11.73 -7.68 -4.00
C THR A 78 11.96 -7.65 -5.51
N ASP A 79 10.93 -7.96 -6.30
CA ASP A 79 10.99 -7.95 -7.76
C ASP A 79 11.26 -6.55 -8.31
N LEU A 80 10.56 -5.53 -7.78
CA LEU A 80 10.80 -4.13 -8.13
C LEU A 80 12.25 -3.72 -7.83
N ALA A 81 12.76 -4.10 -6.66
CA ALA A 81 14.14 -3.80 -6.29
C ALA A 81 15.15 -4.48 -7.23
N GLU A 82 14.88 -5.71 -7.68
CA GLU A 82 15.74 -6.39 -8.65
C GLU A 82 15.69 -5.72 -10.02
N GLN A 83 14.51 -5.36 -10.53
CA GLN A 83 14.37 -4.63 -11.79
C GLN A 83 15.16 -3.31 -11.76
N GLN A 84 15.02 -2.53 -10.69
CA GLN A 84 15.77 -1.30 -10.50
C GLN A 84 17.28 -1.55 -10.48
N ARG A 85 17.76 -2.58 -9.77
CA ARG A 85 19.19 -2.97 -9.80
C ARG A 85 19.67 -3.30 -11.21
N GLN A 86 18.88 -4.01 -12.01
CA GLN A 86 19.24 -4.34 -13.40
C GLN A 86 19.26 -3.10 -14.29
N HIS A 87 18.33 -2.17 -14.08
CA HIS A 87 18.34 -0.88 -14.78
C HIS A 87 19.59 -0.06 -14.41
N ARG A 88 19.99 0.00 -13.13
CA ARG A 88 21.26 0.64 -12.70
C ARG A 88 22.48 0.02 -13.35
N LYS A 89 22.61 -1.31 -13.30
CA LYS A 89 23.73 -2.03 -13.96
C LYS A 89 23.82 -1.70 -15.45
N THR A 90 22.67 -1.60 -16.12
CA THR A 90 22.61 -1.22 -17.53
C THR A 90 23.09 0.22 -17.75
N THR A 91 22.64 1.16 -16.93
CA THR A 91 23.08 2.56 -16.97
C THR A 91 24.58 2.68 -16.71
N ASP A 92 25.11 1.99 -15.71
CA ASP A 92 26.53 2.03 -15.34
C ASP A 92 27.39 1.51 -16.49
N ARG A 93 27.01 0.36 -17.08
CA ARG A 93 27.66 -0.19 -18.27
C ARG A 93 27.62 0.83 -19.41
N LEU A 94 26.44 1.31 -19.79
CA LEU A 94 26.29 2.24 -20.91
C LEU A 94 27.05 3.54 -20.68
N SER A 95 27.06 4.07 -19.46
CA SER A 95 27.81 5.28 -19.10
C SER A 95 29.32 5.10 -19.30
N GLY A 96 29.85 3.92 -18.94
CA GLY A 96 31.26 3.57 -19.22
C GLY A 96 31.57 3.43 -20.71
N GLU A 97 30.58 3.10 -21.54
CA GLU A 97 30.74 2.98 -22.99
C GLU A 97 30.71 4.33 -23.73
N ILE A 98 30.19 5.40 -23.10
CA ILE A 98 30.02 6.72 -23.74
C ILE A 98 31.35 7.28 -24.26
N ALA A 99 32.40 7.24 -23.44
CA ALA A 99 33.72 7.72 -23.86
C ALA A 99 34.22 6.95 -25.10
N ARG A 100 34.13 5.62 -25.06
CA ARG A 100 34.57 4.73 -26.15
C ARG A 100 33.89 5.04 -27.48
N VAL A 101 32.61 5.41 -27.48
CA VAL A 101 31.82 5.63 -28.72
C VAL A 101 31.84 7.09 -29.20
N ASN A 102 32.49 8.01 -28.48
CA ASN A 102 32.43 9.44 -28.78
C ASN A 102 33.76 10.07 -29.19
N ASP A 103 34.85 9.29 -29.23
CA ASP A 103 36.19 9.80 -29.55
C ASP A 103 36.55 9.72 -31.04
N LEU A 104 36.32 8.56 -31.67
CA LEU A 104 36.78 8.26 -33.04
C LEU A 104 35.64 7.73 -33.93
N TYR A 105 35.66 8.11 -35.20
CA TYR A 105 34.77 7.56 -36.24
C TYR A 105 35.58 7.06 -37.43
N ARG A 106 35.01 6.17 -38.25
CA ARG A 106 35.59 5.72 -39.52
C ARG A 106 34.56 5.96 -40.61
N GLN A 107 34.99 6.44 -41.78
CA GLN A 107 34.09 6.71 -42.91
C GLN A 107 33.69 5.41 -43.64
N ALA A 108 34.60 4.45 -43.69
CA ALA A 108 34.37 3.08 -44.18
C ALA A 108 35.17 2.06 -43.35
N LEU A 109 34.82 0.77 -43.47
CA LEU A 109 35.43 -0.29 -42.66
C LEU A 109 36.96 -0.34 -42.77
N ASP A 110 37.48 -0.12 -43.97
CA ASP A 110 38.92 -0.19 -44.28
C ASP A 110 39.67 1.14 -44.08
N THR A 111 38.98 2.20 -43.65
CA THR A 111 39.62 3.53 -43.43
C THR A 111 40.15 3.67 -42.00
N PRO A 112 41.29 4.34 -41.77
CA PRO A 112 41.77 4.67 -40.43
C PRO A 112 40.73 5.47 -39.61
N PRO A 113 40.75 5.37 -38.27
CA PRO A 113 39.85 6.14 -37.43
C PRO A 113 40.28 7.60 -37.36
N GLU A 114 39.31 8.50 -37.47
CA GLU A 114 39.48 9.95 -37.40
C GLU A 114 38.76 10.52 -36.16
N PRO A 115 39.25 11.62 -35.57
CA PRO A 115 38.54 12.31 -34.49
C PRO A 115 37.15 12.76 -34.92
N LEU A 116 36.16 12.64 -34.02
CA LEU A 116 34.84 13.18 -34.30
C LEU A 116 34.90 14.72 -34.48
N PRO A 117 34.16 15.28 -35.46
CA PRO A 117 33.98 16.72 -35.55
C PRO A 117 33.38 17.30 -34.27
N ALA A 118 33.80 18.52 -33.92
CA ALA A 118 33.24 19.24 -32.78
C ALA A 118 31.72 19.39 -32.94
N CYS A 119 30.96 18.92 -31.96
CA CYS A 119 29.51 19.02 -31.92
C CYS A 119 29.12 20.07 -30.90
N MET A 120 28.52 21.17 -31.36
CA MET A 120 28.09 22.28 -30.53
C MET A 120 26.57 22.34 -30.51
N PHE A 121 25.99 22.33 -29.31
CA PHE A 121 24.57 22.61 -29.11
C PHE A 121 24.37 24.07 -28.71
N THR A 122 23.26 24.65 -29.14
CA THR A 122 22.91 26.03 -28.80
C THR A 122 22.12 26.09 -27.49
N ARG A 123 22.08 27.26 -26.85
CA ARG A 123 21.24 27.48 -25.65
C ARG A 123 19.77 27.25 -25.94
N GLY A 124 19.30 27.61 -27.13
CA GLY A 124 17.92 27.36 -27.58
C GLY A 124 17.61 25.86 -27.69
N PHE A 125 18.57 25.04 -28.14
CA PHE A 125 18.43 23.58 -28.11
C PHE A 125 18.23 23.08 -26.67
N VAL A 126 19.06 23.53 -25.73
CA VAL A 126 18.96 23.12 -24.31
C VAL A 126 17.66 23.61 -23.66
N ARG A 127 17.19 24.81 -24.02
CA ARG A 127 15.90 25.32 -23.54
C ARG A 127 14.74 24.40 -23.92
N VAL A 128 14.63 24.06 -25.21
CA VAL A 128 13.59 23.14 -25.71
C VAL A 128 13.75 21.75 -25.09
N TRP A 129 14.98 21.27 -24.93
CA TRP A 129 15.27 19.99 -24.28
C TRP A 129 14.78 19.96 -22.83
N ASN A 130 15.07 20.99 -22.04
CA ASN A 130 14.68 21.08 -20.63
C ASN A 130 13.15 21.22 -20.48
N GLU A 131 12.50 21.93 -21.39
CA GLU A 131 11.04 22.02 -21.42
C GLU A 131 10.42 20.64 -21.70
N ALA A 132 10.96 19.91 -22.68
CA ALA A 132 10.48 18.57 -23.02
C ALA A 132 10.70 17.54 -21.91
N THR A 133 11.78 17.65 -21.13
CA THR A 133 12.08 16.72 -20.02
C THR A 133 11.44 17.14 -18.70
N GLY A 134 10.79 18.30 -18.65
CA GLY A 134 10.25 18.88 -17.40
C GLY A 134 11.33 19.41 -16.44
N ALA A 135 12.58 19.53 -16.89
CA ALA A 135 13.69 20.09 -16.12
C ALA A 135 13.67 21.63 -16.05
N SER A 136 12.82 22.29 -16.84
CA SER A 136 12.62 23.74 -16.77
C SER A 136 12.04 24.14 -15.40
N THR A 137 12.87 24.78 -14.58
CA THR A 137 12.48 25.32 -13.26
C THR A 137 11.77 26.67 -13.36
N GLU A 138 11.62 27.23 -14.56
CA GLU A 138 10.86 28.45 -14.75
C GLU A 138 9.38 28.13 -14.52
N LEU A 139 8.82 28.61 -13.39
CA LEU A 139 7.38 28.85 -13.32
C LEU A 139 6.99 29.60 -14.60
N PRO A 140 5.84 29.30 -15.23
CA PRO A 140 5.40 30.01 -16.41
C PRO A 140 5.44 31.50 -16.09
N ALA A 141 6.38 32.23 -16.72
CA ALA A 141 6.37 33.68 -16.68
C ALA A 141 4.97 34.07 -17.13
N ALA A 142 4.23 34.75 -16.25
CA ALA A 142 2.83 35.07 -16.41
C ALA A 142 2.56 35.40 -17.88
N THR A 143 1.71 34.58 -18.52
CA THR A 143 1.34 34.72 -19.93
C THR A 143 0.93 36.17 -20.18
N VAL A 144 1.86 36.96 -20.71
CA VAL A 144 1.51 38.23 -21.33
C VAL A 144 0.65 37.83 -22.54
N PRO A 145 -0.57 38.37 -22.69
CA PRO A 145 -1.45 38.01 -23.78
C PRO A 145 -0.89 38.62 -25.08
N GLY A 146 0.02 37.87 -25.69
CA GLY A 146 0.65 38.14 -26.98
C GLY A 146 1.21 36.82 -27.45
N GLY A 147 0.73 36.33 -28.60
CA GLY A 147 0.88 34.94 -29.04
C GLY A 147 2.31 34.39 -28.94
N ALA A 148 2.38 33.05 -28.86
CA ALA A 148 3.56 32.20 -28.63
C ALA A 148 4.83 32.43 -29.49
N ASN A 149 4.92 33.50 -30.29
CA ASN A 149 5.99 33.76 -31.25
C ASN A 149 6.75 35.08 -31.06
N ALA A 150 6.46 35.90 -30.05
CA ALA A 150 7.20 37.15 -29.83
C ALA A 150 8.36 37.00 -28.84
N GLN A 151 9.29 36.06 -29.09
CA GLN A 151 10.61 36.16 -28.46
C GLN A 151 11.27 37.46 -28.93
N SER A 152 11.78 38.25 -27.99
CA SER A 152 12.57 39.45 -28.32
C SER A 152 13.76 39.07 -29.19
N THR A 153 14.22 39.97 -30.06
CA THR A 153 15.42 39.75 -30.88
C THR A 153 16.63 39.38 -30.02
N GLU A 154 16.73 39.96 -28.83
CA GLU A 154 17.75 39.65 -27.83
C GLU A 154 17.64 38.21 -27.32
N ALA A 155 16.43 37.75 -26.95
CA ALA A 155 16.20 36.36 -26.52
C ALA A 155 16.53 35.35 -27.63
N ARG A 156 16.18 35.65 -28.89
CA ARG A 156 16.54 34.81 -30.05
C ARG A 156 18.05 34.76 -30.28
N THR A 157 18.76 35.86 -30.03
CA THR A 157 20.21 35.93 -30.16
C THR A 157 20.90 35.15 -29.03
N LEU A 158 20.36 35.20 -27.82
CA LEU A 158 20.84 34.39 -26.69
C LEU A 158 20.66 32.88 -26.94
N ASP A 159 19.55 32.47 -27.56
CA ASP A 159 19.29 31.07 -27.94
C ASP A 159 20.32 30.53 -28.95
N GLN A 160 21.00 31.38 -29.73
CA GLN A 160 22.02 30.98 -30.71
C GLN A 160 23.42 30.80 -30.10
N LEU A 161 23.65 31.26 -28.88
CA LEU A 161 24.94 31.09 -28.20
C LEU A 161 25.22 29.61 -27.91
N PRO A 162 26.49 29.18 -27.87
CA PRO A 162 26.84 27.83 -27.48
C PRO A 162 26.41 27.56 -26.03
N ALA A 163 25.83 26.38 -25.80
CA ALA A 163 25.42 25.94 -24.48
C ALA A 163 26.58 25.34 -23.64
N GLY A 164 27.72 25.05 -24.26
CA GLY A 164 28.86 24.44 -23.58
C GLY A 164 28.69 22.94 -23.28
N ILE A 165 27.68 22.29 -23.85
CA ILE A 165 27.48 20.84 -23.78
C ILE A 165 27.81 20.17 -25.11
N GLY A 166 28.24 18.92 -25.04
CA GLY A 166 28.60 18.09 -26.19
C GLY A 166 27.80 16.80 -26.31
N ARG A 167 28.18 15.97 -27.28
CA ARG A 167 27.52 14.67 -27.57
C ARG A 167 27.51 13.72 -26.37
N ALA A 168 28.62 13.66 -25.63
CA ALA A 168 28.75 12.82 -24.45
C ALA A 168 27.72 13.21 -23.37
N ASP A 169 27.48 14.51 -23.18
CA ASP A 169 26.50 15.00 -22.20
C ASP A 169 25.07 14.61 -22.58
N ILE A 170 24.72 14.74 -23.87
CA ILE A 170 23.41 14.33 -24.40
C ILE A 170 23.20 12.82 -24.23
N LEU A 171 24.20 12.01 -24.59
CA LEU A 171 24.09 10.56 -24.44
C LEU A 171 24.02 10.14 -22.97
N ALA A 172 24.81 10.78 -22.10
CA ALA A 172 24.78 10.54 -20.66
C ALA A 172 23.43 10.91 -20.04
N HIS A 173 22.86 12.05 -20.45
CA HIS A 173 21.51 12.41 -20.08
C HIS A 173 20.51 11.36 -20.56
N HIS A 174 20.53 10.98 -21.84
CA HIS A 174 19.57 10.02 -22.40
C HIS A 174 19.62 8.66 -21.68
N VAL A 175 20.81 8.15 -21.39
CA VAL A 175 21.00 6.89 -20.64
C VAL A 175 20.35 6.97 -19.24
N ARG A 176 20.60 8.05 -18.50
CA ARG A 176 19.99 8.27 -17.17
C ARG A 176 18.48 8.50 -17.24
N TYR A 177 18.02 9.26 -18.22
CA TYR A 177 16.60 9.52 -18.42
C TYR A 177 15.84 8.25 -18.78
N ALA A 178 16.41 7.39 -19.63
CA ALA A 178 15.83 6.09 -19.96
C ALA A 178 15.75 5.15 -18.74
N GLU A 179 16.73 5.19 -17.83
CA GLU A 179 16.65 4.48 -16.55
C GLU A 179 15.48 4.99 -15.71
N GLN A 180 15.34 6.31 -15.56
CA GLN A 180 14.24 6.91 -14.82
C GLN A 180 12.89 6.47 -15.38
N CYS A 181 12.69 6.54 -16.70
CA CYS A 181 11.44 6.10 -17.33
C CYS A 181 11.14 4.62 -17.06
N ARG A 182 12.14 3.74 -17.17
CA ARG A 182 11.97 2.30 -16.88
C ARG A 182 11.65 2.04 -15.42
N ASN A 183 12.34 2.72 -14.49
CA ASN A 183 12.06 2.60 -13.06
C ASN A 183 10.64 3.07 -12.73
N THR A 184 10.17 4.18 -13.31
CA THR A 184 8.79 4.66 -13.12
C THR A 184 7.77 3.67 -13.68
N ALA A 185 8.00 3.11 -14.87
CA ALA A 185 7.13 2.08 -15.43
C ALA A 185 7.06 0.85 -14.51
N ALA A 186 8.20 0.34 -14.05
CA ALA A 186 8.28 -0.78 -13.11
C ALA A 186 7.55 -0.50 -11.78
N GLN A 187 7.65 0.72 -11.24
CA GLN A 187 6.92 1.11 -10.03
C GLN A 187 5.41 1.14 -10.25
N LEU A 188 4.96 1.62 -11.42
CA LEU A 188 3.54 1.62 -11.77
C LEU A 188 2.99 0.21 -11.95
N ASP A 189 3.73 -0.67 -12.63
CA ASP A 189 3.36 -2.08 -12.80
C ASP A 189 3.26 -2.78 -11.43
N ALA A 190 4.25 -2.60 -10.55
CA ALA A 190 4.22 -3.15 -9.19
C ALA A 190 3.03 -2.62 -8.36
N LEU A 191 2.67 -1.34 -8.51
CA LEU A 191 1.50 -0.76 -7.87
C LEU A 191 0.19 -1.32 -8.42
N ILE A 192 0.11 -1.51 -9.74
CA ILE A 192 -1.05 -2.12 -10.40
C ILE A 192 -1.24 -3.55 -9.88
N ASP A 193 -0.17 -4.34 -9.81
CA ASP A 193 -0.21 -5.73 -9.32
C ASP A 193 -0.62 -5.77 -7.85
N ALA A 194 -0.09 -4.86 -7.02
CA ALA A 194 -0.47 -4.74 -5.61
C ALA A 194 -1.97 -4.44 -5.44
N VAL A 195 -2.53 -3.53 -6.25
CA VAL A 195 -3.95 -3.14 -6.17
C VAL A 195 -4.87 -4.17 -6.83
N GLN A 196 -4.53 -4.75 -7.98
CA GLN A 196 -5.37 -5.74 -8.65
C GLN A 196 -5.39 -7.08 -7.88
N GLY A 197 -4.27 -7.46 -7.24
CA GLY A 197 -4.21 -8.61 -6.35
C GLY A 197 -4.99 -8.45 -5.03
N THR A 198 -5.58 -7.26 -4.76
CA THR A 198 -6.47 -7.02 -3.61
C THR A 198 -7.97 -7.09 -3.92
N LYS A 199 -8.36 -7.36 -5.17
CA LYS A 199 -9.77 -7.62 -5.55
C LYS A 199 -10.12 -9.10 -5.46
#